data_AF-A0A2N5ZC36-F1
#
_entry.id   AF-A0A2N5ZC36-F1
#
_cell.length_a   1.000
_cell.length_b   1.000
_cell.length_c   1.000
_cell.angle_alpha   90.00
_cell.angle_beta   90.00
_cell.angle_gamma   90.00
#
_symmetry.space_group_name_H-M   'P 1'
#
loop_
_entity.id
_entity.type
_entity.pdbx_description
1 polymer ?
#
loop_
_entity_poly.entity_id
_entity_poly.type
_entity_poly.pdbx_seq_one_letter_code
_entity_poly.pdbx_strand_id
1 'polypeptide(L)'
;MKLINLFMFLISIFLSAQTIGWDVFDAGNINGLNTKGYFGAAFDGRYVYYAPCRTNDFHGNVLRYDTKKDFDNSASWEAYNASKTDGNNCVGYSSAIYANGYVYFVPFASKSQRHAKILRFNTKYDFKDKRAWSSYDASEVLKLKNSGYVGAEFDGRYIFFAPFGYKPYAHGKILRYDTTKDFNNRNSYDVYDASETDELMTKGFYGTVYDQRYIYFVPFNDGKVFHARVLRYDTKQSFNSQKSWEAFDAGSLSGIQTGGYKGGVFDGRYVYFVPFRDSNGVHGKVLRYDTKEDFKSRNSWQIYDASKTSGENAIGYVGAVYVNKKVYFVPYSQENNVFHSVFLCYDTTKDFNNRLSWKAANVKSVNGIRTKGYKFATTDGRYIFFAPYNDGIDFSGKALRFDTEKGIFESSGNNDMSDETKNNSNNKKLDSKSQSFLNTLNRILKLDEKQIKSIENILIERSRELEKVKRSSIKGYEIKKKLNEIFNSYNKDIMNYLNSNQKKKFEKLIKLK
;
A
#
# COMPACT_ATOMS: atom_id res chain seq x y z
N MET A 1 -4.08 29.68 21.54
CA MET A 1 -3.39 28.92 20.45
C MET A 1 -3.74 27.43 20.41
N LYS A 2 -3.70 26.66 21.52
CA LYS A 2 -4.04 25.21 21.51
C LYS A 2 -5.52 24.83 21.28
N LEU A 3 -6.47 25.77 21.41
CA LEU A 3 -7.91 25.51 21.17
C LEU A 3 -8.45 25.94 19.80
N ILE A 4 -7.74 26.83 19.10
CA ILE A 4 -7.98 27.11 17.67
C ILE A 4 -7.77 25.82 16.85
N ASN A 5 -6.80 24.99 17.27
CA ASN A 5 -6.57 23.66 16.71
C ASN A 5 -7.70 22.67 17.00
N LEU A 6 -8.43 22.80 18.12
CA LEU A 6 -9.55 21.90 18.45
C LEU A 6 -10.82 22.27 17.67
N PHE A 7 -11.03 23.55 17.37
CA PHE A 7 -12.15 24.04 16.56
C PHE A 7 -11.96 23.73 15.06
N MET A 8 -10.74 23.92 14.54
CA MET A 8 -10.35 23.40 13.22
C MET A 8 -10.46 21.86 13.17
N PHE A 9 -10.12 21.16 14.26
CA PHE A 9 -10.25 19.71 14.36
C PHE A 9 -11.70 19.20 14.40
N LEU A 10 -12.66 19.98 14.92
CA LEU A 10 -14.07 19.57 14.94
C LEU A 10 -14.78 19.84 13.60
N ILE A 11 -14.43 20.93 12.92
CA ILE A 11 -14.83 21.18 11.52
C ILE A 11 -14.16 20.15 10.61
N SER A 12 -12.90 19.80 10.86
CA SER A 12 -12.23 18.69 10.15
C SER A 12 -12.92 17.36 10.49
N ILE A 13 -13.22 16.98 11.73
CA ILE A 13 -13.94 15.72 12.01
C ILE A 13 -15.28 15.64 11.25
N PHE A 14 -16.02 16.75 11.09
CA PHE A 14 -17.28 16.74 10.33
C PHE A 14 -17.09 16.74 8.80
N LEU A 15 -15.99 17.30 8.28
CA LEU A 15 -15.59 17.35 6.85
C LEU A 15 -14.54 16.28 6.42
N SER A 16 -13.93 15.56 7.36
CA SER A 16 -12.66 14.82 7.21
C SER A 16 -12.58 13.56 8.09
N ALA A 17 -13.69 13.03 8.63
CA ALA A 17 -13.71 11.73 9.32
C ALA A 17 -13.17 10.55 8.49
N GLN A 18 -12.77 10.75 7.22
CA GLN A 18 -12.34 9.70 6.32
C GLN A 18 -10.86 9.31 6.37
N THR A 19 -9.95 10.00 7.09
CA THR A 19 -8.49 9.80 6.82
C THR A 19 -7.52 10.03 7.98
N ILE A 20 -7.88 9.78 9.24
CA ILE A 20 -6.90 9.92 10.35
C ILE A 20 -5.69 9.00 10.13
N GLY A 21 -4.51 9.61 9.97
CA GLY A 21 -3.24 8.93 9.71
C GLY A 21 -2.91 8.69 8.24
N TRP A 22 -3.74 9.15 7.31
CA TRP A 22 -3.44 9.12 5.87
C TRP A 22 -3.06 10.51 5.38
N ASP A 23 -1.94 10.61 4.67
CA ASP A 23 -1.53 11.83 3.98
C ASP A 23 -1.35 11.55 2.49
N VAL A 24 -1.70 12.53 1.66
CA VAL A 24 -1.49 12.46 0.20
C VAL A 24 -0.87 13.74 -0.31
N PHE A 25 0.03 13.61 -1.26
CA PHE A 25 0.64 14.73 -1.97
C PHE A 25 0.68 14.43 -3.47
N ASP A 26 0.29 15.40 -4.30
CA ASP A 26 0.38 15.26 -5.76
C ASP A 26 1.79 15.60 -6.22
N ALA A 27 2.65 14.57 -6.28
CA ALA A 27 3.99 14.64 -6.83
C ALA A 27 4.00 14.41 -8.34
N GLY A 28 2.92 14.69 -9.07
CA GLY A 28 2.80 14.46 -10.52
C GLY A 28 3.67 15.36 -11.40
N ASN A 29 4.19 16.45 -10.84
CA ASN A 29 5.16 17.34 -11.50
C ASN A 29 6.15 17.88 -10.47
N ILE A 30 7.36 17.33 -10.46
CA ILE A 30 8.44 17.73 -9.55
C ILE A 30 9.66 18.11 -10.37
N ASN A 31 10.26 19.25 -10.04
CA ASN A 31 11.39 19.83 -10.77
C ASN A 31 11.19 19.93 -12.30
N GLY A 32 9.96 20.16 -12.76
CA GLY A 32 9.62 20.29 -14.19
C GLY A 32 9.54 18.95 -14.95
N LEU A 33 9.66 17.82 -14.26
CA LEU A 33 9.54 16.48 -14.86
C LEU A 33 8.14 15.92 -14.66
N ASN A 34 7.65 15.15 -15.64
CA ASN A 34 6.44 14.34 -15.48
C ASN A 34 6.76 13.16 -14.56
N THR A 35 6.29 13.23 -13.33
CA THR A 35 6.56 12.27 -12.25
C THR A 35 5.29 11.52 -11.89
N LYS A 36 4.81 10.69 -12.83
CA LYS A 36 3.61 9.86 -12.68
C LYS A 36 3.92 8.42 -13.07
N GLY A 37 3.20 7.46 -12.50
CA GLY A 37 3.25 6.06 -12.94
C GLY A 37 4.48 5.30 -12.46
N TYR A 38 4.57 5.18 -11.14
CA TYR A 38 5.61 4.44 -10.43
C TYR A 38 5.12 3.04 -10.04
N PHE A 39 6.06 2.15 -9.83
CA PHE A 39 5.77 0.74 -9.61
C PHE A 39 6.20 0.29 -8.22
N GLY A 40 7.50 0.35 -7.90
CA GLY A 40 8.00 0.06 -6.56
C GLY A 40 8.70 1.22 -5.89
N ALA A 41 9.11 0.99 -4.65
CA ALA A 41 9.80 2.00 -3.85
C ALA A 41 10.85 1.35 -2.93
N ALA A 42 11.89 2.12 -2.60
CA ALA A 42 12.94 1.75 -1.64
C ALA A 42 13.14 2.89 -0.62
N PHE A 43 13.58 2.54 0.58
CA PHE A 43 13.95 3.50 1.62
C PHE A 43 15.43 3.29 1.99
N ASP A 44 16.21 4.37 2.05
CA ASP A 44 17.65 4.31 2.37
C ASP A 44 17.99 4.67 3.82
N GLY A 45 16.98 4.92 4.67
CA GLY A 45 17.15 5.46 6.02
C GLY A 45 16.77 6.94 6.15
N ARG A 46 16.63 7.67 5.03
CA ARG A 46 16.17 9.06 4.99
C ARG A 46 15.25 9.38 3.83
N TYR A 47 15.52 8.86 2.65
CA TYR A 47 14.77 9.14 1.44
C TYR A 47 14.00 7.91 0.98
N VAL A 48 12.76 8.14 0.55
CA VAL A 48 11.97 7.16 -0.20
C VAL A 48 12.18 7.41 -1.69
N TYR A 49 12.60 6.41 -2.45
CA TYR A 49 12.82 6.46 -3.90
C TYR A 49 11.76 5.66 -4.60
N TYR A 50 11.12 6.22 -5.62
CA TYR A 50 10.09 5.56 -6.42
C TYR A 50 10.65 5.14 -7.79
N ALA A 51 10.46 3.87 -8.13
CA ALA A 51 10.95 3.28 -9.38
C ALA A 51 10.11 3.76 -10.58
N PRO A 52 10.69 4.51 -11.52
CA PRO A 52 9.94 5.08 -12.63
C PRO A 52 9.55 3.99 -13.61
N CYS A 53 8.25 3.85 -13.90
CA CYS A 53 7.79 2.86 -14.85
C CYS A 53 7.28 3.51 -16.11
N ARG A 54 6.02 3.97 -16.11
CA ARG A 54 5.37 4.40 -17.34
C ARG A 54 4.25 5.39 -17.10
N THR A 55 4.06 6.23 -18.10
CA THR A 55 2.78 6.89 -18.38
C THR A 55 2.24 6.30 -19.69
N ASN A 56 2.04 7.14 -20.71
CA ASN A 56 1.78 6.69 -22.07
C ASN A 56 2.97 5.85 -22.59
N ASP A 57 4.19 6.33 -22.35
CA ASP A 57 5.45 5.61 -22.61
C ASP A 57 6.21 5.32 -21.30
N PHE A 58 7.18 4.39 -21.37
CA PHE A 58 8.13 4.14 -20.27
C PHE A 58 9.10 5.31 -20.12
N HIS A 59 9.46 5.67 -18.89
CA HIS A 59 10.35 6.81 -18.58
C HIS A 59 11.40 6.47 -17.52
N GLY A 60 12.39 7.36 -17.36
CA GLY A 60 13.48 7.28 -16.38
C GLY A 60 13.43 8.37 -15.29
N ASN A 61 12.29 9.06 -15.13
CA ASN A 61 12.13 10.13 -14.14
C ASN A 61 11.99 9.59 -12.71
N VAL A 62 13.10 9.32 -12.04
CA VAL A 62 13.13 8.87 -10.64
C VAL A 62 12.64 10.00 -9.73
N LEU A 63 11.73 9.67 -8.82
CA LEU A 63 11.20 10.57 -7.80
C LEU A 63 11.72 10.14 -6.43
N ARG A 64 12.10 11.08 -5.57
CA ARG A 64 12.36 10.81 -4.16
C ARG A 64 11.69 11.80 -3.22
N TYR A 65 11.47 11.37 -1.98
CA TYR A 65 10.92 12.16 -0.87
C TYR A 65 11.87 12.10 0.34
N ASP A 66 12.15 13.24 0.97
CA ASP A 66 12.92 13.34 2.23
C ASP A 66 12.01 13.15 3.45
N THR A 67 12.14 12.02 4.16
CA THR A 67 11.26 11.70 5.31
C THR A 67 11.48 12.59 6.53
N LYS A 68 12.50 13.47 6.50
CA LYS A 68 12.73 14.49 7.53
C LYS A 68 12.03 15.82 7.26
N LYS A 69 11.35 15.96 6.13
CA LYS A 69 10.60 17.16 5.76
C LYS A 69 9.11 16.87 5.63
N ASP A 70 8.29 17.91 5.59
CA ASP A 70 6.83 17.78 5.53
C ASP A 70 6.38 17.12 4.22
N PHE A 71 5.50 16.12 4.30
CA PHE A 71 5.10 15.30 3.15
C PHE A 71 4.28 16.06 2.11
N ASP A 72 3.49 17.02 2.56
CA ASP A 72 2.62 17.87 1.75
C ASP A 72 3.35 19.10 1.16
N ASN A 73 4.65 19.25 1.45
CA ASN A 73 5.47 20.34 0.93
C ASN A 73 6.27 19.89 -0.30
N SER A 74 6.12 20.56 -1.43
CA SER A 74 6.84 20.24 -2.67
C SER A 74 8.37 20.34 -2.53
N ALA A 75 8.90 21.15 -1.62
CA ALA A 75 10.34 21.27 -1.34
C ALA A 75 10.94 20.04 -0.63
N SER A 76 10.08 19.08 -0.23
CA SER A 76 10.47 17.79 0.32
C SER A 76 10.69 16.72 -0.74
N TRP A 77 10.36 17.02 -1.99
CA TRP A 77 10.39 16.10 -3.11
C TRP A 77 11.40 16.55 -4.15
N GLU A 78 12.05 15.56 -4.79
CA GLU A 78 13.00 15.81 -5.87
C GLU A 78 12.83 14.78 -6.98
N ALA A 79 13.06 15.22 -8.22
CA ALA A 79 13.03 14.35 -9.38
C ALA A 79 14.31 14.48 -10.21
N TYR A 80 14.73 13.37 -10.78
CA TYR A 80 15.88 13.29 -11.68
C TYR A 80 15.56 12.41 -12.89
N ASN A 81 15.94 12.85 -14.08
CA ASN A 81 15.79 12.07 -15.30
C ASN A 81 17.03 11.20 -15.54
N ALA A 82 16.96 9.93 -15.17
CA ALA A 82 18.02 8.96 -15.37
C ALA A 82 17.95 8.22 -16.73
N SER A 83 17.07 8.63 -17.65
CA SER A 83 16.78 7.89 -18.88
C SER A 83 17.98 7.66 -19.81
N LYS A 84 19.02 8.51 -19.67
CA LYS A 84 20.30 8.39 -20.38
C LYS A 84 21.42 8.33 -19.35
N THR A 85 21.80 7.12 -18.98
CA THR A 85 22.89 6.84 -18.03
C THR A 85 23.85 5.87 -18.71
N ASP A 86 25.16 6.14 -18.67
CA ASP A 86 26.24 5.32 -19.28
C ASP A 86 25.94 4.81 -20.71
N GLY A 87 25.36 5.67 -21.55
CA GLY A 87 24.98 5.32 -22.93
C GLY A 87 23.75 4.41 -23.07
N ASN A 88 23.17 3.93 -21.97
CA ASN A 88 21.99 3.08 -21.96
C ASN A 88 20.68 3.88 -21.96
N ASN A 89 19.66 3.31 -22.61
CA ASN A 89 18.28 3.76 -22.48
C ASN A 89 17.64 3.19 -21.20
N CYS A 90 17.73 3.94 -20.11
CA CYS A 90 17.33 3.55 -18.76
C CYS A 90 15.91 4.00 -18.44
N VAL A 91 14.92 3.33 -19.03
CA VAL A 91 13.50 3.62 -18.80
C VAL A 91 12.77 2.36 -18.32
N GLY A 92 11.73 2.55 -17.52
CA GLY A 92 10.81 1.47 -17.15
C GLY A 92 11.37 0.44 -16.18
N TYR A 93 11.18 0.74 -14.90
CA TYR A 93 11.61 -0.04 -13.76
C TYR A 93 10.41 -0.41 -12.88
N SER A 94 10.37 -1.66 -12.43
CA SER A 94 9.24 -2.26 -11.70
C SER A 94 9.37 -2.22 -10.19
N SER A 95 10.60 -2.06 -9.69
CA SER A 95 10.88 -2.01 -8.27
C SER A 95 12.20 -1.28 -8.01
N ALA A 96 12.45 -0.97 -6.75
CA ALA A 96 13.71 -0.45 -6.26
C ALA A 96 14.10 -1.17 -4.97
N ILE A 97 15.40 -1.32 -4.72
CA ILE A 97 15.94 -1.84 -3.46
C ILE A 97 17.16 -1.03 -3.03
N TYR A 98 17.26 -0.76 -1.72
CA TYR A 98 18.45 -0.15 -1.15
C TYR A 98 19.40 -1.23 -0.66
N ALA A 99 20.67 -1.16 -1.07
CA ALA A 99 21.71 -2.08 -0.65
C ALA A 99 23.08 -1.37 -0.65
N ASN A 100 23.79 -1.45 0.48
CA ASN A 100 25.19 -1.01 0.62
C ASN A 100 25.48 0.43 0.14
N GLY A 101 24.60 1.39 0.44
CA GLY A 101 24.78 2.80 0.04
C GLY A 101 24.33 3.12 -1.38
N TYR A 102 23.60 2.21 -2.03
CA TYR A 102 23.05 2.42 -3.36
C TYR A 102 21.57 2.05 -3.41
N VAL A 103 20.82 2.74 -4.26
CA VAL A 103 19.46 2.34 -4.66
C VAL A 103 19.55 1.72 -6.04
N TYR A 104 19.14 0.46 -6.17
CA TYR A 104 19.09 -0.28 -7.43
C TYR A 104 17.66 -0.32 -7.95
N PHE A 105 17.47 -0.04 -9.23
CA PHE A 105 16.18 -0.08 -9.91
C PHE A 105 16.09 -1.34 -10.77
N VAL A 106 15.02 -2.10 -10.55
CA VAL A 106 14.80 -3.42 -11.17
C VAL A 106 14.30 -3.25 -12.61
N PRO A 107 15.05 -3.73 -13.61
CA PRO A 107 14.74 -3.45 -15.00
C PRO A 107 13.51 -4.23 -15.47
N PHE A 108 12.55 -3.53 -16.07
CA PHE A 108 11.24 -4.10 -16.40
C PHE A 108 10.98 -4.07 -17.90
N ALA A 109 10.80 -2.90 -18.51
CA ALA A 109 10.43 -2.79 -19.91
C ALA A 109 10.66 -1.40 -20.50
N SER A 110 10.88 -1.40 -21.80
CA SER A 110 10.83 -0.23 -22.68
C SER A 110 9.64 -0.36 -23.62
N LYS A 111 9.47 0.61 -24.54
CA LYS A 111 8.32 0.68 -25.46
C LYS A 111 8.08 -0.62 -26.25
N SER A 112 9.14 -1.29 -26.71
CA SER A 112 9.04 -2.46 -27.58
C SER A 112 9.49 -3.77 -26.93
N GLN A 113 10.21 -3.71 -25.80
CA GLN A 113 10.83 -4.90 -25.22
C GLN A 113 11.12 -4.79 -23.73
N ARG A 114 11.11 -5.94 -23.06
CA ARG A 114 11.77 -6.17 -21.76
C ARG A 114 13.29 -5.93 -21.89
N HIS A 115 13.96 -5.53 -20.81
CA HIS A 115 15.42 -5.38 -20.79
C HIS A 115 16.02 -5.76 -19.43
N ALA A 116 17.33 -6.00 -19.41
CA ALA A 116 18.11 -6.28 -18.21
C ALA A 116 19.09 -5.14 -17.84
N LYS A 117 18.77 -3.91 -18.25
CA LYS A 117 19.53 -2.69 -17.94
C LYS A 117 19.28 -2.21 -16.51
N ILE A 118 20.08 -2.71 -15.56
CA ILE A 118 20.00 -2.32 -14.15
C ILE A 118 20.52 -0.89 -14.02
N LEU A 119 19.77 -0.03 -13.34
CA LEU A 119 20.16 1.33 -13.00
C LEU A 119 20.44 1.38 -11.50
N ARG A 120 21.46 2.12 -11.07
CA ARG A 120 21.69 2.41 -9.66
C ARG A 120 22.00 3.88 -9.40
N PHE A 121 21.66 4.34 -8.20
CA PHE A 121 22.02 5.63 -7.64
C PHE A 121 22.91 5.43 -6.41
N ASN A 122 24.02 6.17 -6.31
CA ASN A 122 24.91 6.20 -5.16
C ASN A 122 24.46 7.29 -4.16
N THR A 123 24.00 6.89 -2.98
CA THR A 123 23.38 7.81 -2.01
C THR A 123 24.37 8.75 -1.33
N LYS A 124 25.68 8.59 -1.56
CA LYS A 124 26.72 9.51 -1.06
C LYS A 124 26.81 10.82 -1.85
N TYR A 125 26.30 10.83 -3.07
CA TYR A 125 26.33 12.00 -3.94
C TYR A 125 24.99 12.74 -3.93
N ASP A 126 25.00 13.98 -4.41
CA ASP A 126 23.76 14.70 -4.67
C ASP A 126 22.89 13.95 -5.70
N PHE A 127 21.58 13.94 -5.48
CA PHE A 127 20.65 13.16 -6.32
C PHE A 127 20.58 13.63 -7.76
N LYS A 128 20.88 14.91 -8.00
CA LYS A 128 20.89 15.51 -9.34
C LYS A 128 22.28 15.47 -9.98
N ASP A 129 23.31 15.03 -9.25
CA ASP A 129 24.63 14.83 -9.83
C ASP A 129 24.63 13.60 -10.74
N LYS A 130 24.89 13.81 -12.03
CA LYS A 130 24.99 12.72 -13.02
C LYS A 130 26.02 11.65 -12.65
N ARG A 131 27.06 12.00 -11.89
CA ARG A 131 28.11 11.07 -11.43
C ARG A 131 27.61 10.09 -10.37
N ALA A 132 26.48 10.39 -9.74
CA ALA A 132 25.85 9.50 -8.77
C ALA A 132 25.15 8.30 -9.40
N TRP A 133 24.92 8.34 -10.72
CA TRP A 133 24.13 7.35 -11.44
C TRP A 133 25.04 6.44 -12.26
N SER A 134 24.69 5.17 -12.32
CA SER A 134 25.36 4.20 -13.19
C SER A 134 24.37 3.18 -13.73
N SER A 135 24.64 2.63 -14.90
CA SER A 135 23.81 1.58 -15.50
C SER A 135 24.62 0.46 -16.11
N TYR A 136 24.14 -0.77 -15.96
CA TYR A 136 24.75 -1.97 -16.50
C TYR A 136 23.72 -2.80 -17.26
N ASP A 137 24.03 -3.19 -18.50
CA ASP A 137 23.19 -4.09 -19.30
C ASP A 137 23.60 -5.55 -19.10
N ALA A 138 22.80 -6.29 -18.30
CA ALA A 138 23.05 -7.68 -18.01
C ALA A 138 22.57 -8.66 -19.10
N SER A 139 22.12 -8.17 -20.27
CA SER A 139 21.58 -9.03 -21.34
C SER A 139 22.58 -10.09 -21.81
N GLU A 140 23.87 -9.74 -21.90
CA GLU A 140 24.95 -10.66 -22.26
C GLU A 140 25.23 -11.70 -21.17
N VAL A 141 24.96 -11.35 -19.90
CA VAL A 141 25.03 -12.29 -18.75
C VAL A 141 24.04 -13.42 -18.97
N LEU A 142 22.82 -13.05 -19.34
CA LEU A 142 21.69 -13.95 -19.43
C LEU A 142 21.72 -14.83 -20.67
N LYS A 143 22.49 -14.43 -21.70
CA LYS A 143 22.41 -14.96 -23.07
C LYS A 143 20.94 -15.05 -23.51
N LEU A 144 20.14 -14.07 -23.10
CA LEU A 144 18.70 -14.02 -23.30
C LEU A 144 18.31 -12.57 -23.64
N LYS A 145 17.90 -12.37 -24.90
CA LYS A 145 17.30 -11.11 -25.35
C LYS A 145 15.93 -10.94 -24.70
N ASN A 146 15.51 -9.69 -24.51
CA ASN A 146 14.19 -9.36 -23.98
C ASN A 146 13.88 -10.03 -22.62
N SER A 147 14.90 -10.14 -21.78
CA SER A 147 14.78 -10.52 -20.38
C SER A 147 14.31 -9.33 -19.57
N GLY A 148 13.47 -9.57 -18.56
CA GLY A 148 12.96 -8.53 -17.68
C GLY A 148 12.73 -9.10 -16.29
N TYR A 149 12.69 -8.21 -15.32
CA TYR A 149 12.56 -8.54 -13.92
C TYR A 149 11.47 -7.68 -13.30
N VAL A 150 10.94 -8.12 -12.17
CA VAL A 150 9.88 -7.38 -11.48
C VAL A 150 10.27 -7.01 -10.05
N GLY A 151 10.48 -8.00 -9.20
CA GLY A 151 11.00 -7.85 -7.85
C GLY A 151 12.51 -8.03 -7.77
N ALA A 152 13.10 -7.58 -6.67
CA ALA A 152 14.45 -7.94 -6.28
C ALA A 152 14.58 -7.98 -4.76
N GLU A 153 15.55 -8.73 -4.26
CA GLU A 153 15.81 -8.94 -2.84
C GLU A 153 17.30 -8.93 -2.54
N PHE A 154 17.69 -8.36 -1.40
CA PHE A 154 19.09 -8.23 -0.99
C PHE A 154 19.34 -9.07 0.26
N ASP A 155 20.26 -10.02 0.18
CA ASP A 155 20.54 -10.95 1.29
C ASP A 155 21.62 -10.47 2.27
N GLY A 156 22.17 -9.27 2.05
CA GLY A 156 23.34 -8.74 2.75
C GLY A 156 24.60 -8.69 1.88
N ARG A 157 24.63 -9.43 0.76
CA ARG A 157 25.73 -9.40 -0.22
C ARG A 157 25.25 -9.38 -1.66
N TYR A 158 24.30 -10.23 -2.01
CA TYR A 158 23.79 -10.40 -3.36
C TYR A 158 22.41 -9.75 -3.51
N ILE A 159 22.16 -9.15 -4.68
CA ILE A 159 20.81 -8.78 -5.11
C ILE A 159 20.31 -9.85 -6.08
N PHE A 160 19.18 -10.48 -5.76
CA PHE A 160 18.51 -11.47 -6.61
C PHE A 160 17.35 -10.82 -7.33
N PHE A 161 17.20 -11.08 -8.63
CA PHE A 161 16.15 -10.46 -9.44
C PHE A 161 15.09 -11.50 -9.85
N ALA A 162 13.81 -11.21 -9.58
CA ALA A 162 12.68 -12.08 -9.87
C ALA A 162 12.39 -12.14 -11.39
N PRO A 163 12.55 -13.30 -12.05
CA PRO A 163 12.46 -13.36 -13.51
C PRO A 163 11.02 -13.32 -14.03
N PHE A 164 10.73 -12.31 -14.86
CA PHE A 164 9.44 -12.17 -15.54
C PHE A 164 9.60 -11.52 -16.92
N GLY A 165 9.53 -12.32 -17.98
CA GLY A 165 9.94 -11.94 -19.33
C GLY A 165 9.15 -12.61 -20.46
N TYR A 166 9.60 -12.44 -21.71
CA TYR A 166 8.77 -12.55 -22.92
C TYR A 166 8.37 -13.97 -23.39
N LYS A 167 7.70 -14.01 -24.56
CA LYS A 167 6.93 -15.05 -25.25
C LYS A 167 7.49 -16.49 -25.20
N PRO A 168 6.63 -17.49 -24.90
CA PRO A 168 5.21 -17.34 -24.59
C PRO A 168 4.95 -17.00 -23.12
N TYR A 169 5.81 -16.15 -22.53
CA TYR A 169 5.73 -15.54 -21.21
C TYR A 169 6.35 -16.40 -20.10
N ALA A 170 7.22 -15.76 -19.32
CA ALA A 170 8.00 -16.30 -18.20
C ALA A 170 9.25 -17.16 -18.53
N HIS A 171 10.28 -16.97 -17.70
CA HIS A 171 11.49 -17.79 -17.65
C HIS A 171 11.87 -18.09 -16.20
N GLY A 172 12.73 -19.09 -15.98
CA GLY A 172 13.30 -19.47 -14.68
C GLY A 172 14.76 -19.05 -14.51
N LYS A 173 15.28 -18.14 -15.35
CA LYS A 173 16.66 -17.64 -15.23
C LYS A 173 16.78 -16.55 -14.16
N ILE A 174 17.24 -16.92 -12.97
CA ILE A 174 17.49 -16.00 -11.86
C ILE A 174 18.83 -15.32 -12.11
N LEU A 175 18.82 -13.99 -12.18
CA LEU A 175 20.03 -13.18 -12.15
C LEU A 175 20.34 -12.82 -10.70
N ARG A 176 21.63 -12.84 -10.33
CA ARG A 176 22.11 -12.20 -9.11
C ARG A 176 23.30 -11.29 -9.38
N TYR A 177 23.45 -10.26 -8.56
CA TYR A 177 24.59 -9.33 -8.57
C TYR A 177 25.32 -9.37 -7.21
N ASP A 178 26.64 -9.54 -7.21
CA ASP A 178 27.50 -9.45 -6.03
C ASP A 178 27.84 -7.99 -5.72
N THR A 179 27.22 -7.41 -4.69
CA THR A 179 27.41 -5.99 -4.37
C THR A 179 28.80 -5.64 -3.83
N THR A 180 29.64 -6.63 -3.57
CA THR A 180 31.05 -6.44 -3.16
C THR A 180 32.00 -6.30 -4.34
N LYS A 181 31.54 -6.58 -5.56
CA LYS A 181 32.33 -6.47 -6.79
C LYS A 181 31.94 -5.22 -7.58
N ASP A 182 32.70 -4.93 -8.63
CA ASP A 182 32.43 -3.79 -9.51
C ASP A 182 31.12 -3.99 -10.30
N PHE A 183 30.21 -3.02 -10.20
CA PHE A 183 28.92 -3.04 -10.88
C PHE A 183 29.02 -3.09 -12.40
N ASN A 184 30.07 -2.52 -12.99
CA ASN A 184 30.21 -2.52 -14.44
C ASN A 184 30.97 -3.74 -14.97
N ASN A 185 31.36 -4.66 -14.09
CA ASN A 185 32.06 -5.88 -14.45
C ASN A 185 31.08 -7.05 -14.63
N ARG A 186 31.14 -7.70 -15.80
CA ARG A 186 30.39 -8.92 -16.12
C ARG A 186 30.55 -10.03 -15.07
N ASN A 187 31.74 -10.19 -14.49
CA ASN A 187 32.03 -11.24 -13.51
C ASN A 187 31.46 -10.95 -12.10
N SER A 188 30.74 -9.84 -11.96
CA SER A 188 29.98 -9.51 -10.75
C SER A 188 28.56 -10.07 -10.77
N TYR A 189 28.16 -10.69 -11.88
CA TYR A 189 26.82 -11.23 -12.09
C TYR A 189 26.88 -12.72 -12.38
N ASP A 190 25.94 -13.46 -11.78
CA ASP A 190 25.73 -14.89 -12.06
C ASP A 190 24.27 -15.13 -12.48
N VAL A 191 24.05 -16.22 -13.22
CA VAL A 191 22.72 -16.65 -13.62
C VAL A 191 22.57 -18.15 -13.35
N TYR A 192 21.46 -18.52 -12.71
CA TYR A 192 21.04 -19.90 -12.54
C TYR A 192 19.71 -20.12 -13.26
N ASP A 193 19.59 -21.23 -13.98
CA ASP A 193 18.35 -21.61 -14.64
C ASP A 193 17.56 -22.57 -13.73
N ALA A 194 16.63 -22.01 -12.96
CA ALA A 194 15.71 -22.75 -12.13
C ALA A 194 14.38 -23.01 -12.86
N SER A 195 14.37 -23.10 -14.19
CA SER A 195 13.14 -23.31 -14.97
C SER A 195 12.41 -24.61 -14.66
N GLU A 196 13.14 -25.60 -14.13
CA GLU A 196 12.64 -26.89 -13.67
C GLU A 196 13.35 -27.19 -12.35
N THR A 197 12.58 -27.41 -11.28
CA THR A 197 13.10 -27.71 -9.94
C THR A 197 12.08 -28.60 -9.24
N ASP A 198 12.54 -29.69 -8.62
CA ASP A 198 11.67 -30.69 -7.99
C ASP A 198 10.51 -31.16 -8.91
N GLU A 199 10.81 -31.41 -10.20
CA GLU A 199 9.84 -31.84 -11.22
C GLU A 199 8.71 -30.83 -11.50
N LEU A 200 8.82 -29.60 -10.99
CA LEU A 200 7.88 -28.51 -11.20
C LEU A 200 8.43 -27.53 -12.25
N MET A 201 7.52 -27.00 -13.08
CA MET A 201 7.81 -25.91 -14.01
C MET A 201 7.91 -24.58 -13.25
N THR A 202 9.11 -24.21 -12.82
CA THR A 202 9.39 -23.04 -11.99
C THR A 202 9.78 -21.83 -12.85
N LYS A 203 8.80 -21.26 -13.54
CA LYS A 203 8.95 -20.05 -14.37
C LYS A 203 7.93 -19.02 -13.95
N GLY A 204 8.27 -17.73 -14.07
CA GLY A 204 7.28 -16.66 -14.04
C GLY A 204 7.01 -16.13 -12.64
N PHE A 205 8.03 -15.51 -12.08
CA PHE A 205 8.01 -14.99 -10.73
C PHE A 205 7.96 -13.47 -10.74
N TYR A 206 7.10 -12.89 -9.91
CA TYR A 206 6.87 -11.44 -9.93
C TYR A 206 7.61 -10.74 -8.78
N GLY A 207 7.51 -11.27 -7.57
CA GLY A 207 8.16 -10.73 -6.37
C GLY A 207 9.24 -11.67 -5.83
N THR A 208 9.95 -11.18 -4.83
CA THR A 208 10.94 -11.93 -4.05
C THR A 208 10.74 -11.63 -2.57
N VAL A 209 11.16 -12.54 -1.69
CA VAL A 209 11.17 -12.36 -0.23
C VAL A 209 12.42 -13.04 0.35
N TYR A 210 13.09 -12.42 1.32
CA TYR A 210 14.16 -13.05 2.09
C TYR A 210 13.73 -13.29 3.54
N ASP A 211 13.90 -14.52 4.03
CA ASP A 211 13.59 -14.87 5.44
C ASP A 211 14.83 -14.90 6.35
N GLN A 212 15.97 -14.37 5.88
CA GLN A 212 17.30 -14.45 6.50
C GLN A 212 18.07 -15.76 6.27
N ARG A 213 17.53 -16.66 5.44
CA ARG A 213 18.26 -17.84 4.94
C ARG A 213 17.91 -18.19 3.50
N TYR A 214 16.65 -18.05 3.12
CA TYR A 214 16.14 -18.44 1.82
C TYR A 214 15.59 -17.23 1.08
N ILE A 215 15.89 -17.16 -0.22
CA ILE A 215 15.21 -16.26 -1.15
C ILE A 215 14.03 -17.02 -1.76
N TYR A 216 12.81 -16.54 -1.51
CA TYR A 216 11.59 -17.06 -2.12
C TYR A 216 11.23 -16.24 -3.35
N PHE A 217 10.86 -16.92 -4.43
CA PHE A 217 10.38 -16.29 -5.66
C PHE A 217 8.85 -16.45 -5.72
N VAL A 218 8.15 -15.33 -5.78
CA VAL A 218 6.68 -15.26 -5.68
C VAL A 218 6.05 -15.72 -7.00
N PRO A 219 5.29 -16.83 -7.00
CA PRO A 219 4.76 -17.44 -8.22
C PRO A 219 3.64 -16.60 -8.83
N PHE A 220 3.71 -16.34 -10.13
CA PHE A 220 2.69 -15.58 -10.84
C PHE A 220 2.08 -16.34 -12.02
N ASN A 221 2.77 -16.37 -13.16
CA ASN A 221 2.26 -16.92 -14.40
C ASN A 221 3.42 -17.44 -15.24
N ASP A 222 3.37 -18.72 -15.63
CA ASP A 222 4.44 -19.42 -16.36
C ASP A 222 4.33 -19.32 -17.88
N GLY A 223 3.45 -18.45 -18.35
CA GLY A 223 3.08 -18.25 -19.75
C GLY A 223 1.92 -19.11 -20.24
N LYS A 224 1.45 -20.05 -19.43
CA LYS A 224 0.26 -20.85 -19.70
C LYS A 224 -0.81 -20.61 -18.64
N VAL A 225 -0.44 -20.68 -17.37
CA VAL A 225 -1.38 -20.65 -16.24
C VAL A 225 -0.86 -19.76 -15.11
N PHE A 226 -1.79 -19.20 -14.34
CA PHE A 226 -1.48 -18.67 -13.02
C PHE A 226 -1.26 -19.84 -12.06
N HIS A 227 -0.17 -19.84 -11.30
CA HIS A 227 0.24 -20.99 -10.45
C HIS A 227 0.65 -20.55 -9.04
N ALA A 228 0.83 -21.52 -8.14
CA ALA A 228 1.36 -21.31 -6.79
C ALA A 228 2.60 -22.19 -6.50
N ARG A 229 3.34 -22.59 -7.55
CA ARG A 229 4.65 -23.26 -7.44
C ARG A 229 5.72 -22.29 -6.92
N VAL A 230 5.92 -22.25 -5.61
CA VAL A 230 6.93 -21.40 -4.95
C VAL A 230 8.29 -22.02 -5.14
N LEU A 231 9.26 -21.23 -5.60
CA LEU A 231 10.67 -21.59 -5.70
C LEU A 231 11.43 -20.90 -4.58
N ARG A 232 12.39 -21.59 -3.95
CA ARG A 232 13.32 -20.97 -3.00
C ARG A 232 14.78 -21.36 -3.25
N TYR A 233 15.70 -20.50 -2.86
CA TYR A 233 17.15 -20.70 -2.88
C TYR A 233 17.75 -20.57 -1.48
N ASP A 234 18.57 -21.52 -1.03
CA ASP A 234 19.33 -21.46 0.23
C ASP A 234 20.60 -20.60 0.05
N THR A 235 20.63 -19.41 0.68
CA THR A 235 21.76 -18.47 0.56
C THR A 235 23.05 -18.96 1.19
N LYS A 236 22.99 -20.05 1.97
CA LYS A 236 24.17 -20.71 2.55
C LYS A 236 24.80 -21.75 1.63
N GLN A 237 24.17 -22.06 0.51
CA GLN A 237 24.67 -23.04 -0.46
C GLN A 237 25.12 -22.40 -1.77
N SER A 238 25.85 -23.16 -2.59
CA SER A 238 26.36 -22.67 -3.88
C SER A 238 25.22 -22.39 -4.86
N PHE A 239 25.13 -21.15 -5.35
CA PHE A 239 24.08 -20.70 -6.27
C PHE A 239 23.91 -21.56 -7.53
N ASN A 240 25.02 -22.11 -8.03
CA ASN A 240 25.03 -22.94 -9.23
C ASN A 240 24.78 -24.43 -8.95
N SER A 241 24.52 -24.82 -7.70
CA SER A 241 24.20 -26.20 -7.34
C SER A 241 22.70 -26.42 -7.33
N GLN A 242 22.24 -27.46 -8.02
CA GLN A 242 20.82 -27.86 -8.00
C GLN A 242 20.30 -28.14 -6.59
N LYS A 243 21.15 -28.64 -5.68
CA LYS A 243 20.80 -28.94 -4.29
C LYS A 243 20.49 -27.71 -3.43
N SER A 244 20.79 -26.52 -3.94
CA SER A 244 20.53 -25.26 -3.26
C SER A 244 19.13 -24.70 -3.54
N TRP A 245 18.38 -25.36 -4.41
CA TRP A 245 17.07 -24.92 -4.87
C TRP A 245 16.01 -25.94 -4.53
N GLU A 246 14.84 -25.46 -4.14
CA GLU A 246 13.68 -26.29 -3.83
C GLU A 246 12.42 -25.62 -4.37
N ALA A 247 11.44 -26.44 -4.78
CA ALA A 247 10.14 -25.97 -5.22
C ALA A 247 9.01 -26.75 -4.55
N PHE A 248 7.90 -26.07 -4.32
CA PHE A 248 6.69 -26.66 -3.77
C PHE A 248 5.44 -26.04 -4.42
N ASP A 249 4.47 -26.88 -4.80
CA ASP A 249 3.19 -26.43 -5.35
C ASP A 249 2.14 -26.25 -4.26
N ALA A 250 1.88 -24.99 -3.89
CA ALA A 250 0.86 -24.59 -2.93
C ALA A 250 -0.51 -24.29 -3.59
N GLY A 251 -0.75 -24.76 -4.83
CA GLY A 251 -1.92 -24.38 -5.63
C GLY A 251 -3.23 -24.97 -5.15
N SER A 252 -3.17 -26.02 -4.33
CA SER A 252 -4.34 -26.66 -3.73
C SER A 252 -4.04 -27.07 -2.30
N LEU A 253 -4.62 -26.35 -1.33
CA LEU A 253 -4.50 -26.64 0.10
C LEU A 253 -5.88 -26.60 0.74
N SER A 254 -6.21 -27.61 1.55
CA SER A 254 -7.48 -27.69 2.28
C SER A 254 -8.73 -27.46 1.42
N GLY A 255 -8.73 -27.96 0.18
CA GLY A 255 -9.84 -27.82 -0.78
C GLY A 255 -9.92 -26.45 -1.48
N ILE A 256 -9.05 -25.50 -1.17
CA ILE A 256 -8.99 -24.19 -1.83
C ILE A 256 -7.97 -24.23 -2.95
N GLN A 257 -8.44 -23.96 -4.18
CA GLN A 257 -7.58 -23.74 -5.35
C GLN A 257 -7.12 -22.29 -5.40
N THR A 258 -5.84 -22.07 -5.71
CA THR A 258 -5.25 -20.73 -5.78
C THR A 258 -4.01 -20.67 -6.68
N GLY A 259 -3.58 -19.46 -7.01
CA GLY A 259 -2.41 -19.20 -7.84
C GLY A 259 -2.27 -17.71 -8.14
N GLY A 260 -1.16 -17.34 -8.77
CA GLY A 260 -0.93 -16.00 -9.31
C GLY A 260 -0.85 -14.88 -8.27
N TYR A 261 0.29 -14.87 -7.59
CA TYR A 261 0.70 -13.88 -6.62
C TYR A 261 1.69 -12.89 -7.24
N LYS A 262 1.78 -11.67 -6.70
CA LYS A 262 2.67 -10.64 -7.26
C LYS A 262 3.76 -10.17 -6.29
N GLY A 263 3.40 -9.94 -5.04
CA GLY A 263 4.33 -9.55 -4.00
C GLY A 263 4.47 -10.61 -2.93
N GLY A 264 5.38 -10.39 -2.00
CA GLY A 264 5.43 -11.13 -0.76
C GLY A 264 6.07 -10.31 0.35
N VAL A 265 5.94 -10.78 1.58
CA VAL A 265 6.58 -10.16 2.74
C VAL A 265 6.83 -11.20 3.82
N PHE A 266 7.89 -11.01 4.60
CA PHE A 266 8.24 -11.85 5.74
C PHE A 266 8.00 -11.10 7.05
N ASP A 267 7.39 -11.75 8.03
CA ASP A 267 7.08 -11.14 9.34
C ASP A 267 8.04 -11.53 10.48
N GLY A 268 9.08 -12.31 10.17
CA GLY A 268 9.97 -12.92 11.18
C GLY A 268 9.73 -14.42 11.40
N ARG A 269 8.59 -14.96 10.93
CA ARG A 269 8.29 -16.40 10.95
C ARG A 269 7.59 -16.88 9.68
N TYR A 270 6.63 -16.13 9.17
CA TYR A 270 5.82 -16.50 8.02
C TYR A 270 6.19 -15.67 6.79
N VAL A 271 6.27 -16.33 5.64
CA VAL A 271 6.28 -15.66 4.33
C VAL A 271 4.84 -15.58 3.83
N TYR A 272 4.36 -14.37 3.54
CA TYR A 272 3.03 -14.10 2.98
C TYR A 272 3.14 -13.81 1.48
N PHE A 273 2.27 -14.40 0.69
CA PHE A 273 2.20 -14.20 -0.76
C PHE A 273 0.95 -13.36 -1.09
N VAL A 274 1.17 -12.27 -1.84
CA VAL A 274 0.17 -11.22 -2.06
C VAL A 274 -0.75 -11.58 -3.23
N PRO A 275 -2.07 -11.76 -2.98
CA PRO A 275 -2.99 -12.30 -3.97
C PRO A 275 -3.28 -11.31 -5.09
N PHE A 276 -3.23 -11.80 -6.33
CA PHE A 276 -3.69 -11.03 -7.48
C PHE A 276 -4.74 -11.78 -8.29
N ARG A 277 -4.37 -12.84 -9.01
CA ARG A 277 -5.28 -13.49 -9.98
C ARG A 277 -4.93 -14.96 -10.16
N ASP A 278 -5.95 -15.81 -10.17
CA ASP A 278 -5.86 -17.22 -10.54
C ASP A 278 -6.67 -17.50 -11.83
N SER A 279 -6.94 -18.77 -12.13
CA SER A 279 -7.73 -19.18 -13.31
C SER A 279 -9.18 -18.71 -13.28
N ASN A 280 -9.71 -18.35 -12.11
CA ASN A 280 -11.09 -17.89 -11.92
C ASN A 280 -11.21 -16.36 -11.86
N GLY A 281 -10.09 -15.63 -11.94
CA GLY A 281 -10.06 -14.17 -11.93
C GLY A 281 -9.29 -13.59 -10.74
N VAL A 282 -9.48 -12.30 -10.51
CA VAL A 282 -8.85 -11.54 -9.42
C VAL A 282 -9.43 -11.98 -8.08
N HIS A 283 -8.58 -12.25 -7.09
CA HIS A 283 -8.99 -12.81 -5.78
C HIS A 283 -8.30 -12.12 -4.58
N GLY A 284 -8.78 -12.47 -3.38
CA GLY A 284 -8.24 -12.07 -2.06
C GLY A 284 -7.65 -13.22 -1.24
N LYS A 285 -7.43 -14.40 -1.85
CA LYS A 285 -6.85 -15.60 -1.20
C LYS A 285 -5.37 -15.43 -0.85
N VAL A 286 -5.07 -15.01 0.38
CA VAL A 286 -3.69 -14.86 0.88
C VAL A 286 -3.12 -16.24 1.22
N LEU A 287 -1.95 -16.56 0.68
CA LEU A 287 -1.18 -17.76 1.03
C LEU A 287 -0.06 -17.37 2.01
N ARG A 288 0.23 -18.22 3.00
CA ARG A 288 1.42 -18.11 3.83
C ARG A 288 2.14 -19.44 4.06
N TYR A 289 3.44 -19.35 4.33
CA TYR A 289 4.33 -20.47 4.69
C TYR A 289 4.99 -20.22 6.05
N ASP A 290 5.03 -21.23 6.92
CA ASP A 290 5.79 -21.20 8.18
C ASP A 290 7.25 -21.60 7.95
N THR A 291 8.18 -20.66 8.08
CA THR A 291 9.62 -20.90 7.84
C THR A 291 10.29 -21.79 8.90
N LYS A 292 9.56 -22.17 9.96
CA LYS A 292 10.04 -23.13 10.97
C LYS A 292 9.65 -24.57 10.66
N GLU A 293 8.78 -24.78 9.69
CA GLU A 293 8.30 -26.10 9.28
C GLU A 293 8.94 -26.52 7.94
N ASP A 294 8.84 -27.81 7.61
CA ASP A 294 9.38 -28.32 6.35
C ASP A 294 8.68 -27.69 5.13
N PHE A 295 9.46 -27.16 4.19
CA PHE A 295 8.94 -26.46 3.01
C PHE A 295 8.08 -27.34 2.12
N LYS A 296 8.39 -28.64 2.05
CA LYS A 296 7.66 -29.59 1.21
C LYS A 296 6.46 -30.21 1.92
N SER A 297 6.29 -29.96 3.23
CA SER A 297 5.13 -30.43 3.98
C SER A 297 3.94 -29.51 3.72
N ARG A 298 2.81 -30.10 3.30
CA ARG A 298 1.52 -29.37 3.12
C ARG A 298 1.05 -28.67 4.40
N ASN A 299 1.39 -29.18 5.58
CA ASN A 299 0.97 -28.62 6.86
C ASN A 299 1.69 -27.31 7.22
N SER A 300 2.79 -27.00 6.53
CA SER A 300 3.55 -25.76 6.70
C SER A 300 2.90 -24.56 6.01
N TRP A 301 1.85 -24.80 5.22
CA TRP A 301 1.22 -23.81 4.36
C TRP A 301 -0.25 -23.60 4.73
N GLN A 302 -0.72 -22.36 4.60
CA GLN A 302 -2.10 -22.00 4.90
C GLN A 302 -2.63 -20.98 3.91
N ILE A 303 -3.91 -21.10 3.55
CA ILE A 303 -4.63 -20.14 2.71
C ILE A 303 -5.79 -19.56 3.51
N TYR A 304 -5.94 -18.24 3.44
CA TYR A 304 -7.11 -17.53 3.94
C TYR A 304 -7.73 -16.68 2.83
N ASP A 305 -9.04 -16.80 2.62
CA ASP A 305 -9.76 -15.96 1.67
C ASP A 305 -10.22 -14.66 2.32
N ALA A 306 -9.47 -13.59 2.10
CA ALA A 306 -9.78 -12.26 2.61
C ALA A 306 -10.71 -11.44 1.71
N SER A 307 -11.26 -12.03 0.63
CA SER A 307 -12.03 -11.30 -0.40
C SER A 307 -13.22 -10.51 0.14
N LYS A 308 -13.78 -10.92 1.28
CA LYS A 308 -14.85 -10.23 2.01
C LYS A 308 -14.38 -9.89 3.42
N THR A 309 -13.77 -8.73 3.56
CA THR A 309 -13.25 -8.23 4.85
C THR A 309 -13.84 -6.86 5.13
N SER A 310 -14.34 -6.63 6.35
CA SER A 310 -14.92 -5.35 6.77
C SER A 310 -15.99 -4.78 5.82
N GLY A 311 -16.82 -5.64 5.22
CA GLY A 311 -17.85 -5.24 4.24
C GLY A 311 -17.33 -4.83 2.86
N GLU A 312 -16.02 -4.88 2.63
CA GLU A 312 -15.39 -4.45 1.38
C GLU A 312 -15.02 -5.63 0.47
N ASN A 313 -14.90 -5.36 -0.84
CA ASN A 313 -14.40 -6.31 -1.83
C ASN A 313 -12.86 -6.26 -1.89
N ALA A 314 -12.21 -6.97 -0.97
CA ALA A 314 -10.77 -6.95 -0.75
C ALA A 314 -10.04 -7.97 -1.66
N ILE A 315 -9.91 -7.64 -2.95
CA ILE A 315 -9.23 -8.44 -3.96
C ILE A 315 -8.26 -7.58 -4.78
N GLY A 316 -7.27 -8.19 -5.45
CA GLY A 316 -6.45 -7.49 -6.45
C GLY A 316 -5.27 -6.68 -5.89
N TYR A 317 -4.45 -7.32 -5.06
CA TYR A 317 -3.26 -6.74 -4.45
C TYR A 317 -2.00 -7.10 -5.21
N VAL A 318 -0.93 -6.32 -5.07
CA VAL A 318 0.34 -6.61 -5.78
C VAL A 318 1.59 -6.45 -4.95
N GLY A 319 1.55 -5.74 -3.83
CA GLY A 319 2.63 -5.64 -2.85
C GLY A 319 2.11 -5.73 -1.42
N ALA A 320 3.01 -5.93 -0.47
CA ALA A 320 2.71 -5.84 0.95
C ALA A 320 3.92 -5.35 1.73
N VAL A 321 3.68 -4.81 2.92
CA VAL A 321 4.72 -4.43 3.89
C VAL A 321 4.35 -4.96 5.27
N TYR A 322 5.36 -5.38 6.03
CA TYR A 322 5.22 -5.80 7.42
C TYR A 322 5.78 -4.72 8.31
N VAL A 323 4.95 -4.19 9.20
CA VAL A 323 5.35 -3.17 10.17
C VAL A 323 4.42 -3.26 11.38
N ASN A 324 4.97 -3.07 12.58
CA ASN A 324 4.20 -3.05 13.83
C ASN A 324 3.27 -4.26 14.00
N LYS A 325 3.80 -5.47 13.76
CA LYS A 325 3.10 -6.76 13.88
C LYS A 325 1.89 -6.91 12.95
N LYS A 326 1.88 -6.18 11.84
CA LYS A 326 0.80 -6.24 10.84
C LYS A 326 1.36 -6.33 9.44
N VAL A 327 0.66 -7.08 8.60
CA VAL A 327 0.90 -7.13 7.15
C VAL A 327 -0.13 -6.24 6.47
N TYR A 328 0.34 -5.23 5.73
CA TYR A 328 -0.49 -4.31 4.97
C TYR A 328 -0.36 -4.60 3.48
N PHE A 329 -1.48 -4.87 2.80
CA PHE A 329 -1.52 -5.21 1.39
C PHE A 329 -1.88 -3.98 0.54
N VAL A 330 -1.16 -3.81 -0.56
CA VAL A 330 -1.23 -2.63 -1.43
C VAL A 330 -2.27 -2.83 -2.54
N PRO A 331 -3.36 -2.05 -2.58
CA PRO A 331 -4.43 -2.22 -3.55
C PRO A 331 -4.01 -1.75 -4.93
N TYR A 332 -4.29 -2.56 -5.95
CA TYR A 332 -3.95 -2.25 -7.34
C TYR A 332 -5.20 -2.20 -8.19
N SER A 333 -5.65 -3.33 -8.73
CA SER A 333 -6.73 -3.39 -9.70
C SER A 333 -7.54 -4.67 -9.58
N GLN A 334 -8.83 -4.55 -9.83
CA GLN A 334 -9.75 -5.65 -10.00
C GLN A 334 -9.78 -6.10 -11.47
N GLU A 335 -10.81 -6.85 -11.85
CA GLU A 335 -11.07 -7.23 -13.24
C GLU A 335 -11.06 -6.02 -14.17
N ASN A 336 -10.66 -6.24 -15.43
CA ASN A 336 -10.60 -5.21 -16.47
C ASN A 336 -9.78 -3.95 -16.09
N ASN A 337 -8.77 -4.11 -15.22
CA ASN A 337 -7.95 -3.01 -14.70
C ASN A 337 -8.75 -1.91 -13.97
N VAL A 338 -9.86 -2.26 -13.33
CA VAL A 338 -10.59 -1.30 -12.47
C VAL A 338 -9.78 -1.07 -11.18
N PHE A 339 -9.09 0.08 -11.10
CA PHE A 339 -8.27 0.43 -9.94
C PHE A 339 -9.12 0.75 -8.70
N HIS A 340 -8.69 0.29 -7.53
CA HIS A 340 -9.42 0.44 -6.27
C HIS A 340 -8.56 1.02 -5.15
N SER A 341 -9.22 1.30 -4.01
CA SER A 341 -8.66 1.94 -2.83
C SER A 341 -8.92 1.15 -1.54
N VAL A 342 -9.14 -0.17 -1.68
CA VAL A 342 -9.45 -1.06 -0.55
C VAL A 342 -8.15 -1.64 -0.02
N PHE A 343 -7.54 -0.99 0.97
CA PHE A 343 -6.35 -1.49 1.65
C PHE A 343 -6.75 -2.62 2.60
N LEU A 344 -5.95 -3.68 2.66
CA LEU A 344 -6.19 -4.85 3.53
C LEU A 344 -5.05 -4.94 4.56
N CYS A 345 -5.39 -5.36 5.77
CA CYS A 345 -4.44 -5.54 6.87
C CYS A 345 -4.72 -6.86 7.59
N TYR A 346 -3.66 -7.58 7.93
CA TYR A 346 -3.69 -8.74 8.81
C TYR A 346 -2.88 -8.45 10.09
N ASP A 347 -3.45 -8.75 11.25
CA ASP A 347 -2.79 -8.69 12.55
C ASP A 347 -2.09 -10.02 12.85
N THR A 348 -0.75 -10.02 12.75
CA THR A 348 0.09 -11.23 12.92
C THR A 348 0.09 -11.78 14.35
N THR A 349 -0.44 -11.03 15.32
CA THR A 349 -0.60 -11.51 16.70
C THR A 349 -1.83 -12.39 16.91
N LYS A 350 -2.70 -12.49 15.89
CA LYS A 350 -3.95 -13.24 15.95
C LYS A 350 -3.93 -14.39 14.95
N ASP A 351 -4.83 -15.36 15.13
CA ASP A 351 -4.94 -16.50 14.24
C ASP A 351 -5.25 -16.05 12.79
N PHE A 352 -4.49 -16.58 11.84
CA PHE A 352 -4.61 -16.28 10.41
C PHE A 352 -5.94 -16.69 9.81
N ASN A 353 -6.53 -17.77 10.31
CA ASN A 353 -7.80 -18.26 9.82
C ASN A 353 -9.00 -17.57 10.47
N ASN A 354 -8.78 -16.74 11.49
CA ASN A 354 -9.84 -16.01 12.15
C ASN A 354 -10.14 -14.70 11.39
N ARG A 355 -11.39 -14.55 10.92
CA ARG A 355 -11.86 -13.33 10.23
C ARG A 355 -11.64 -12.04 11.01
N LEU A 356 -11.64 -12.08 12.35
CA LEU A 356 -11.44 -10.91 13.22
C LEU A 356 -9.96 -10.46 13.29
N SER A 357 -9.06 -11.21 12.68
CA SER A 357 -7.65 -10.85 12.52
C SER A 357 -7.40 -9.95 11.32
N TRP A 358 -8.40 -9.82 10.44
CA TRP A 358 -8.32 -9.09 9.18
C TRP A 358 -9.17 -7.83 9.22
N LYS A 359 -8.67 -6.77 8.58
CA LYS A 359 -9.37 -5.49 8.46
C LYS A 359 -9.17 -4.93 7.06
N ALA A 360 -10.20 -4.30 6.51
CA ALA A 360 -10.11 -3.56 5.27
C ALA A 360 -10.49 -2.09 5.45
N ALA A 361 -9.96 -1.26 4.56
CA ALA A 361 -10.08 0.18 4.60
C ALA A 361 -10.27 0.74 3.19
N ASN A 362 -11.42 1.35 2.92
CA ASN A 362 -11.68 1.97 1.63
C ASN A 362 -11.33 3.47 1.63
N VAL A 363 -10.08 3.78 1.28
CA VAL A 363 -9.54 5.14 1.29
C VAL A 363 -9.72 5.77 -0.08
N LYS A 364 -10.96 6.14 -0.43
CA LYS A 364 -11.30 6.66 -1.77
C LYS A 364 -10.61 7.98 -2.10
N SER A 365 -10.47 8.84 -1.10
CA SER A 365 -9.77 10.11 -1.20
C SER A 365 -9.20 10.55 0.15
N VAL A 366 -8.13 11.33 0.10
CA VAL A 366 -7.53 12.03 1.23
C VAL A 366 -7.44 13.51 0.86
N ASN A 367 -7.96 14.40 1.71
CA ASN A 367 -7.98 15.85 1.45
C ASN A 367 -8.50 16.23 0.05
N GLY A 368 -9.53 15.52 -0.44
CA GLY A 368 -10.14 15.73 -1.76
C GLY A 368 -9.37 15.12 -2.94
N ILE A 369 -8.18 14.56 -2.72
CA ILE A 369 -7.36 13.92 -3.75
C ILE A 369 -7.71 12.43 -3.81
N ARG A 370 -7.96 11.91 -5.02
CA ARG A 370 -8.31 10.48 -5.24
C ARG A 370 -7.10 9.58 -4.97
N THR A 371 -7.32 8.52 -4.19
CA THR A 371 -6.26 7.63 -3.72
C THR A 371 -6.53 6.18 -4.11
N LYS A 372 -6.45 5.89 -5.41
CA LYS A 372 -6.65 4.55 -6.00
C LYS A 372 -5.40 4.07 -6.71
N GLY A 373 -5.32 2.74 -6.88
CA GLY A 373 -4.38 2.08 -7.79
C GLY A 373 -2.92 2.37 -7.47
N TYR A 374 -2.42 1.69 -6.44
CA TYR A 374 -1.02 1.66 -6.06
C TYR A 374 -0.41 0.32 -6.45
N LYS A 375 0.91 0.27 -6.59
CA LYS A 375 1.62 -0.97 -6.94
C LYS A 375 2.26 -1.59 -5.70
N PHE A 376 3.52 -1.27 -5.41
CA PHE A 376 4.19 -1.70 -4.19
C PHE A 376 4.28 -0.57 -3.18
N ALA A 377 4.89 -0.84 -2.03
CA ALA A 377 5.13 0.15 -1.00
C ALA A 377 6.48 -0.13 -0.32
N THR A 378 6.98 0.86 0.40
CA THR A 378 8.09 0.71 1.35
C THR A 378 7.71 1.32 2.69
N THR A 379 8.54 1.15 3.71
CA THR A 379 8.30 1.72 5.04
C THR A 379 9.59 2.24 5.67
N ASP A 380 9.45 3.32 6.46
CA ASP A 380 10.52 3.81 7.34
C ASP A 380 10.41 3.25 8.77
N GLY A 381 9.52 2.28 9.00
CA GLY A 381 9.20 1.70 10.29
C GLY A 381 8.01 2.34 11.00
N ARG A 382 7.61 3.56 10.62
CA ARG A 382 6.40 4.22 11.14
C ARG A 382 5.37 4.45 10.04
N TYR A 383 5.80 5.01 8.92
CA TYR A 383 4.97 5.29 7.77
C TYR A 383 5.12 4.21 6.71
N ILE A 384 4.01 3.89 6.05
CA ILE A 384 4.02 3.13 4.80
C ILE A 384 3.90 4.12 3.65
N PHE A 385 4.77 4.03 2.66
CA PHE A 385 4.77 4.89 1.48
C PHE A 385 4.37 4.07 0.25
N PHE A 386 3.23 4.41 -0.36
CA PHE A 386 2.67 3.67 -1.49
C PHE A 386 3.15 4.24 -2.82
N ALA A 387 3.61 3.39 -3.74
CA ALA A 387 4.06 3.81 -5.06
C ALA A 387 2.85 4.14 -5.95
N PRO A 388 2.69 5.42 -6.38
CA PRO A 388 1.51 5.84 -7.12
C PRO A 388 1.57 5.34 -8.57
N TYR A 389 0.51 4.65 -9.01
CA TYR A 389 0.45 4.08 -10.36
C TYR A 389 -0.68 4.67 -11.20
N ASN A 390 -1.95 4.48 -10.81
CA ASN A 390 -3.11 4.94 -11.58
C ASN A 390 -4.29 5.29 -10.66
N ASP A 391 -4.87 6.48 -10.78
CA ASP A 391 -5.92 6.96 -9.88
C ASP A 391 -7.36 6.53 -10.26
N GLY A 392 -7.48 5.61 -11.20
CA GLY A 392 -8.74 5.14 -11.80
C GLY A 392 -9.16 5.93 -13.04
N ILE A 393 -8.42 6.99 -13.41
CA ILE A 393 -8.59 7.70 -14.69
C ILE A 393 -7.28 7.63 -15.47
N ASP A 394 -6.19 8.12 -14.87
CA ASP A 394 -4.88 8.22 -15.53
C ASP A 394 -3.75 7.71 -14.64
N PHE A 395 -2.56 7.56 -15.24
CA PHE A 395 -1.34 7.39 -14.49
C PHE A 395 -1.15 8.54 -13.49
N SER A 396 -0.77 8.19 -12.27
CA SER A 396 -0.82 9.10 -11.12
C SER A 396 0.56 9.34 -10.51
N GLY A 397 0.78 10.56 -10.02
CA GLY A 397 1.89 10.94 -9.13
C GLY A 397 1.43 11.23 -7.71
N LYS A 398 0.18 10.89 -7.37
CA LYS A 398 -0.43 11.15 -6.05
C LYS A 398 0.13 10.18 -5.02
N ALA A 399 1.27 10.53 -4.42
CA ALA A 399 1.92 9.73 -3.41
C ALA A 399 1.08 9.72 -2.12
N LEU A 400 0.84 8.53 -1.59
CA LEU A 400 0.07 8.30 -0.37
C LEU A 400 1.01 7.74 0.69
N ARG A 401 0.80 8.15 1.95
CA ARG A 401 1.38 7.46 3.09
C ARG A 401 0.36 7.19 4.20
N PHE A 402 0.65 6.19 5.01
CA PHE A 402 -0.14 5.83 6.19
C PHE A 402 0.74 5.77 7.45
N ASP A 403 0.36 6.48 8.50
CA ASP A 403 0.98 6.44 9.84
C ASP A 403 0.49 5.21 10.60
N THR A 404 1.37 4.21 10.79
CA THR A 404 0.98 2.95 11.43
C THR A 404 0.86 3.02 12.95
N GLU A 405 1.36 4.08 13.59
CA GLU A 405 1.27 4.28 15.03
C GLU A 405 0.01 5.04 15.45
N LYS A 406 -0.37 6.05 14.65
CA LYS A 406 -1.44 7.00 14.98
C LYS A 406 -2.67 6.86 14.09
N GLY A 407 -2.53 6.20 12.95
CA GLY A 407 -3.59 6.07 11.97
C GLY A 407 -4.66 5.09 12.39
N ILE A 408 -5.91 5.44 12.09
CA ILE A 408 -7.02 4.51 12.19
C ILE A 408 -7.14 3.84 10.83
N PHE A 409 -6.84 2.54 10.78
CA PHE A 409 -6.87 1.82 9.52
C PHE A 409 -8.30 1.62 9.01
N GLU A 410 -9.28 1.40 9.89
CA GLU A 410 -10.64 1.04 9.47
C GLU A 410 -11.37 2.16 8.71
N SER A 411 -12.10 1.79 7.65
CA SER A 411 -13.09 2.67 7.05
C SER A 411 -14.16 3.03 8.06
N SER A 412 -14.52 4.32 8.16
CA SER A 412 -15.75 4.72 8.83
C SER A 412 -16.95 4.26 7.99
N GLY A 413 -17.41 3.02 8.18
CA GLY A 413 -18.52 2.44 7.44
C GLY A 413 -19.11 1.21 8.13
N ASN A 414 -20.30 1.41 8.70
CA ASN A 414 -21.29 0.43 9.18
C ASN A 414 -20.75 -0.83 9.86
N ASN A 415 -20.87 -0.86 11.19
CA ASN A 415 -20.97 -2.11 11.93
C ASN A 415 -21.99 -3.02 11.23
N ASP A 416 -21.57 -4.25 10.94
CA ASP A 416 -22.44 -5.35 10.57
C ASP A 416 -23.63 -5.42 11.55
N MET A 417 -24.80 -5.02 11.07
CA MET A 417 -26.08 -5.51 11.58
C MET A 417 -26.75 -6.26 10.44
N SER A 418 -26.31 -7.49 10.22
CA SER A 418 -27.16 -8.53 9.62
C SER A 418 -27.64 -9.41 10.76
N ASP A 419 -28.80 -9.06 11.29
CA ASP A 419 -29.84 -9.94 11.85
C ASP A 419 -30.64 -9.16 12.89
N GLU A 420 -31.57 -8.33 12.41
CA GLU A 420 -32.79 -8.07 13.17
C GLU A 420 -33.93 -7.73 12.19
N THR A 421 -34.82 -8.70 12.10
CA THR A 421 -36.20 -8.66 11.63
C THR A 421 -36.81 -7.28 11.35
N LYS A 422 -37.48 -7.19 10.20
CA LYS A 422 -38.58 -6.25 9.91
C LYS A 422 -39.38 -5.95 11.18
N ASN A 423 -39.26 -4.74 11.70
CA ASN A 423 -40.33 -4.14 12.49
C ASN A 423 -40.36 -2.62 12.27
N ASN A 424 -41.42 -2.22 11.57
CA ASN A 424 -41.93 -0.85 11.53
C ASN A 424 -42.21 -0.39 12.96
N SER A 425 -41.37 0.48 13.51
CA SER A 425 -41.77 1.41 14.56
C SER A 425 -40.87 2.65 14.52
N ASN A 426 -41.46 3.80 14.82
CA ASN A 426 -40.89 5.15 14.77
C ASN A 426 -39.73 5.42 15.76
N ASN A 427 -38.73 4.54 15.86
CA ASN A 427 -37.53 4.80 16.65
C ASN A 427 -36.54 5.65 15.85
N LYS A 428 -36.62 6.97 16.05
CA LYS A 428 -35.65 7.95 15.53
C LYS A 428 -34.29 7.68 16.17
N LYS A 429 -33.39 7.02 15.44
CA LYS A 429 -32.01 6.73 15.89
C LYS A 429 -31.08 7.89 15.53
N LEU A 430 -30.18 8.23 16.45
CA LEU A 430 -29.14 9.23 16.25
C LEU A 430 -28.17 8.77 15.14
N ASP A 431 -27.76 9.68 14.23
CA ASP A 431 -26.70 9.35 13.29
C ASP A 431 -25.35 9.18 14.02
N SER A 432 -24.43 8.42 13.41
CA SER A 432 -23.16 8.06 14.07
C SER A 432 -22.28 9.26 14.44
N LYS A 433 -22.38 10.39 13.72
CA LYS A 433 -21.62 11.61 14.02
C LYS A 433 -22.21 12.33 15.22
N SER A 434 -23.53 12.46 15.26
CA SER A 434 -24.28 13.01 16.39
C SER A 434 -24.06 12.18 17.67
N GLN A 435 -23.95 10.86 17.55
CA GLN A 435 -23.64 9.96 18.68
C GLN A 435 -22.23 10.18 19.25
N SER A 436 -21.23 10.32 18.38
CA SER A 436 -19.85 10.62 18.79
C SER A 436 -19.74 11.96 19.53
N PHE A 437 -20.47 12.97 19.05
CA PHE A 437 -20.55 14.27 19.71
C PHE A 437 -21.20 14.19 21.10
N LEU A 438 -22.34 13.49 21.22
CA LEU A 438 -23.03 13.27 22.48
C LEU A 438 -22.13 12.56 23.50
N ASN A 439 -21.40 11.54 23.07
CA ASN A 439 -20.43 10.82 23.90
C ASN A 439 -19.30 11.74 24.39
N THR A 440 -18.82 12.64 23.54
CA THR A 440 -17.77 13.62 23.87
C THR A 440 -18.28 14.65 24.88
N LEU A 441 -19.49 15.19 24.67
CA LEU A 441 -20.13 16.09 25.63
C LEU A 441 -20.33 15.40 26.98
N ASN A 442 -20.83 14.16 26.98
CA ASN A 442 -21.03 13.41 28.20
C ASN A 442 -19.71 13.18 28.95
N ARG A 443 -18.63 12.86 28.24
CA ARG A 443 -17.30 12.70 28.85
C ARG A 443 -16.81 13.95 29.56
N ILE A 444 -17.05 15.13 28.97
CA ILE A 444 -16.53 16.42 29.48
C ILE A 444 -17.45 17.02 30.55
N LEU A 445 -18.76 16.99 30.31
CA LEU A 445 -19.77 17.66 31.14
C LEU A 445 -20.35 16.73 32.20
N LYS A 446 -20.10 15.41 32.10
CA LYS A 446 -20.66 14.38 32.99
C LYS A 446 -22.18 14.54 33.07
N LEU A 447 -22.82 14.32 31.92
CA LEU A 447 -24.25 14.54 31.75
C LEU A 447 -25.02 13.42 32.45
N ASP A 448 -26.13 13.76 33.08
CA ASP A 448 -27.08 12.75 33.55
C ASP A 448 -27.94 12.19 32.40
N GLU A 449 -28.65 11.11 32.67
CA GLU A 449 -29.45 10.40 31.65
C GLU A 449 -30.54 11.27 31.02
N LYS A 450 -31.14 12.20 31.79
CA LYS A 450 -32.16 13.14 31.31
C LYS A 450 -31.53 14.19 30.40
N GLN A 451 -30.35 14.70 30.77
CA GLN A 451 -29.57 15.62 29.94
C GLN A 451 -29.13 14.97 28.63
N ILE A 452 -28.66 13.72 28.67
CA ILE A 452 -28.26 12.94 27.50
C ILE A 452 -29.44 12.83 26.53
N LYS A 453 -30.61 12.39 27.02
CA LYS A 453 -31.81 12.21 26.19
C LYS A 453 -32.34 13.52 25.62
N SER A 454 -32.28 14.61 26.37
CA SER A 454 -32.67 15.94 25.88
C SER A 454 -31.73 16.46 24.79
N ILE A 455 -30.41 16.29 24.95
CA ILE A 455 -29.41 16.71 23.96
C ILE A 455 -29.46 15.81 22.72
N GLU A 456 -29.74 14.52 22.90
CA GLU A 456 -29.97 13.57 21.81
C GLU A 456 -31.15 13.99 20.92
N ASN A 457 -32.27 14.41 21.51
CA ASN A 457 -33.41 14.91 20.73
C ASN A 457 -33.09 16.19 19.94
N ILE A 458 -32.33 17.12 20.53
CA ILE A 458 -31.85 18.33 19.83
C ILE A 458 -30.98 17.94 18.63
N LEU A 459 -30.09 16.97 18.80
CA LEU A 459 -29.24 16.45 17.73
C LEU A 459 -30.05 15.83 16.60
N ILE A 460 -31.06 15.02 16.92
CA ILE A 460 -31.96 14.40 15.93
C ILE A 460 -32.70 15.46 15.13
N GLU A 461 -33.27 16.47 15.77
CA GLU A 461 -34.04 17.52 15.08
C GLU A 461 -33.16 18.39 14.19
N ARG A 462 -31.98 18.78 14.67
CA ARG A 462 -31.09 19.71 13.95
C ARG A 462 -30.28 19.04 12.84
N SER A 463 -30.03 17.73 12.93
CA SER A 463 -29.46 16.93 11.83
C SER A 463 -30.32 17.03 10.56
N ARG A 464 -31.65 17.11 10.70
CA ARG A 464 -32.60 17.24 9.58
C ARG A 464 -32.59 18.63 8.95
N GLU A 465 -32.41 19.67 9.76
CA GLU A 465 -32.26 21.04 9.25
C GLU A 465 -30.95 21.19 8.46
N LEU A 466 -29.86 20.57 8.92
CA LEU A 466 -28.58 20.55 8.21
C LEU A 466 -28.69 19.83 6.85
N GLU A 467 -29.39 18.71 6.79
CA GLU A 467 -29.63 18.01 5.52
C GLU A 467 -30.51 18.83 4.56
N LYS A 468 -31.49 19.58 5.05
CA LYS A 468 -32.28 20.51 4.23
C LYS A 468 -31.43 21.64 3.64
N VAL A 469 -30.48 22.18 4.41
CA VAL A 469 -29.55 23.23 3.92
C VAL A 469 -28.59 22.66 2.88
N LYS A 470 -28.05 21.46 3.10
CA LYS A 470 -27.15 20.79 2.11
C LYS A 470 -27.84 20.47 0.78
N ARG A 471 -29.14 20.18 0.81
CA ARG A 471 -29.94 19.88 -0.39
C ARG A 471 -30.51 21.13 -1.08
N SER A 472 -30.32 22.32 -0.49
CA SER A 472 -30.83 23.57 -1.06
C SER A 472 -29.90 24.11 -2.16
N SER A 473 -30.48 24.63 -3.25
CA SER A 473 -29.78 25.19 -4.41
C SER A 473 -29.28 26.63 -4.18
N ILE A 474 -28.64 26.87 -3.03
CA ILE A 474 -28.26 28.21 -2.56
C ILE A 474 -26.75 28.46 -2.75
N LYS A 475 -26.34 29.71 -3.05
CA LYS A 475 -24.93 30.13 -3.24
C LYS A 475 -24.09 29.91 -1.97
N GLY A 476 -22.81 29.58 -2.14
CA GLY A 476 -21.91 29.15 -1.04
C GLY A 476 -21.78 30.11 0.17
N TYR A 477 -21.88 31.43 -0.04
CA TYR A 477 -21.85 32.40 1.06
C TYR A 477 -23.11 32.35 1.95
N GLU A 478 -24.28 32.11 1.37
CA GLU A 478 -25.55 31.98 2.10
C GLU A 478 -25.64 30.66 2.88
N ILE A 479 -25.02 29.58 2.37
CA ILE A 479 -24.86 28.32 3.11
C ILE A 479 -24.07 28.58 4.40
N LYS A 480 -22.97 29.33 4.33
CA LYS A 480 -22.15 29.66 5.51
C LYS A 480 -22.95 30.46 6.55
N LYS A 481 -23.78 31.41 6.12
CA LYS A 481 -24.66 32.20 7.01
C LYS A 481 -25.69 31.30 7.71
N LYS A 482 -26.40 30.45 6.96
CA LYS A 482 -27.40 29.52 7.52
C LYS A 482 -26.79 28.50 8.47
N LEU A 483 -25.61 27.97 8.15
CA LEU A 483 -24.89 27.06 9.04
C LEU A 483 -24.49 27.73 10.36
N ASN A 484 -24.07 29.00 10.33
CA ASN A 484 -23.78 29.77 11.55
C ASN A 484 -25.04 30.03 12.40
N GLU A 485 -26.18 30.32 11.76
CA GLU A 485 -27.46 30.50 12.46
C GLU A 485 -27.91 29.20 13.15
N ILE A 486 -27.83 28.06 12.43
CA ILE A 486 -28.13 26.73 12.98
C ILE A 486 -27.19 26.40 14.14
N PHE A 487 -25.90 26.70 14.02
CA PHE A 487 -24.91 26.45 15.07
C PHE A 487 -25.13 27.31 16.32
N ASN A 488 -25.46 28.58 16.17
CA ASN A 488 -25.76 29.45 17.30
C ASN A 488 -27.04 29.01 18.03
N SER A 489 -28.05 28.59 17.27
CA SER A 489 -29.27 27.98 17.82
C SER A 489 -28.97 26.70 18.59
N TYR A 490 -28.16 25.81 18.00
CA TYR A 490 -27.74 24.53 18.59
C TYR A 490 -27.08 24.70 19.98
N ASN A 491 -26.17 25.66 20.10
CA ASN A 491 -25.49 25.94 21.36
C ASN A 491 -26.45 26.51 22.42
N LYS A 492 -27.40 27.35 22.01
CA LYS A 492 -28.43 27.92 22.90
C LYS A 492 -29.36 26.83 23.45
N ASP A 493 -29.76 25.90 22.59
CA ASP A 493 -30.66 24.81 22.97
C ASP A 493 -29.99 23.84 23.96
N ILE A 494 -28.72 23.47 23.73
CA ILE A 494 -27.95 22.63 24.67
C ILE A 494 -27.78 23.32 26.02
N MET A 495 -27.47 24.62 26.02
CA MET A 495 -27.30 25.39 27.25
C MET A 495 -28.50 25.30 28.18
N ASN A 496 -29.73 25.17 27.66
CA ASN A 496 -30.93 25.07 28.48
C ASN A 496 -30.96 23.83 29.38
N TYR A 497 -30.22 22.77 29.01
CA TYR A 497 -30.20 21.51 29.75
C TYR A 497 -29.00 21.37 30.71
N LEU A 498 -28.09 22.34 30.71
CA LEU A 498 -26.88 22.29 31.54
C LEU A 498 -27.07 23.04 32.86
N ASN A 499 -26.49 22.51 33.94
CA ASN A 499 -26.41 23.24 35.22
C ASN A 499 -25.35 24.36 35.16
N SER A 500 -25.31 25.25 36.16
CA SER A 500 -24.43 26.43 36.15
C SER A 500 -22.93 26.10 35.98
N ASN A 501 -22.46 24.96 36.49
CA ASN A 501 -21.07 24.53 36.33
C ASN A 501 -20.82 23.96 34.91
N GLN A 502 -21.73 23.13 34.42
CA GLN A 502 -21.70 22.60 33.05
C GLN A 502 -21.84 23.72 32.01
N LYS A 503 -22.69 24.72 32.24
CA LYS A 503 -22.83 25.94 31.43
C LYS A 503 -21.52 26.70 31.35
N LYS A 504 -20.83 26.92 32.47
CA LYS A 504 -19.50 27.55 32.47
C LYS A 504 -18.47 26.73 31.70
N LYS A 505 -18.49 25.39 31.83
CA LYS A 505 -17.61 24.49 31.06
C LYS A 505 -17.94 24.51 29.56
N PHE A 506 -19.22 24.52 29.20
CA PHE A 506 -19.71 24.54 27.83
C PHE A 506 -19.52 25.91 27.16
N GLU A 507 -19.77 27.01 27.87
CA GLU A 507 -19.41 28.36 27.42
C GLU A 507 -17.90 28.50 27.29
N LYS A 508 -17.09 27.89 28.15
CA LYS A 508 -15.63 27.88 27.98
C LYS A 508 -15.23 27.08 26.74
N LEU A 509 -15.88 25.93 26.48
CA LEU A 509 -15.73 25.16 25.24
C LEU A 509 -16.12 25.97 24.00
N ILE A 510 -17.11 26.87 24.10
CA ILE A 510 -17.61 27.71 23.00
C ILE A 510 -16.90 29.08 22.89
N LYS A 511 -16.42 29.70 23.97
CA LYS A 511 -15.80 31.04 24.00
C LYS A 511 -14.29 31.03 23.83
N LEU A 512 -13.61 29.88 23.94
CA LEU A 512 -12.20 29.69 23.56
C LEU A 512 -11.99 29.73 22.02
N LYS A 513 -12.85 30.49 21.33
CA LYS A 513 -12.97 30.75 19.89
C LYS A 513 -11.73 31.42 19.32
#